data_AF-A0A9X3BGP6-F1
#
_entry.id   AF-A0A9X3BGP6-F1
#
_cell.length_a   1.000
_cell.length_b   1.000
_cell.length_c   1.000
_cell.angle_alpha   90.00
_cell.angle_beta   90.00
_cell.angle_gamma   90.00
#
_symmetry.space_group_name_H-M   'P 1'
#
loop_
_entity.id
_entity.type
_entity.pdbx_description
1 polymer ?
#
loop_
_entity_poly.entity_id
_entity_poly.type
_entity_poly.pdbx_seq_one_letter_code
_entity_poly.pdbx_strand_id
1 'polypeptide(L)' 'MINEQLILKLMSYINRKSVIGLMEEGFPEFTREENDQIPELCFLLRKAGFLDSKHKNCYFLTPEGEEALKRKLPIG' A
#
# COMPACT_ATOMS: atom_id res chain seq x y z
N MET A 1 -8.40 -15.56 1.69
CA MET A 1 -7.09 -15.42 2.34
C MET A 1 -6.51 -14.11 1.88
N ILE A 2 -6.12 -13.21 2.78
CA ILE A 2 -5.48 -11.93 2.41
C ILE A 2 -4.04 -12.23 2.00
N ASN A 3 -3.62 -11.75 0.83
CA ASN A 3 -2.29 -12.02 0.29
C ASN A 3 -1.24 -11.08 0.95
N GLU A 4 -0.54 -11.59 1.97
CA GLU A 4 0.50 -10.83 2.68
C GLU A 4 1.63 -10.31 1.76
N GLN A 5 1.96 -11.05 0.69
CA GLN A 5 2.96 -10.60 -0.28
C GLN A 5 2.48 -9.36 -1.05
N LEU A 6 1.20 -9.32 -1.42
CA LEU A 6 0.61 -8.17 -2.10
C LEU A 6 0.57 -6.94 -1.19
N ILE A 7 0.29 -7.11 0.10
CA ILE A 7 0.37 -6.04 1.10
C ILE A 7 1.78 -5.45 1.16
N LEU A 8 2.80 -6.29 1.30
CA LEU A 8 4.20 -5.84 1.36
C LEU A 8 4.63 -5.15 0.07
N LYS A 9 4.22 -5.69 -1.09
CA LYS A 9 4.45 -5.09 -2.40
C LYS A 9 3.80 -3.70 -2.51
N LEU A 10 2.55 -3.57 -2.08
CA LEU A 10 1.81 -2.32 -2.05
C LEU A 10 2.46 -1.30 -1.12
N MET A 11 2.75 -1.66 0.13
CA MET A 11 3.42 -0.79 1.08
C MET A 11 4.80 -0.34 0.56
N SER A 12 5.58 -1.23 -0.04
CA SER A 12 6.86 -0.89 -0.66
C SER A 12 6.71 0.06 -1.85
N TYR A 13 5.69 -0.14 -2.68
CA TYR A 13 5.36 0.78 -3.76
C TYR A 13 5.00 2.18 -3.24
N ILE A 14 4.16 2.27 -2.22
CA ILE A 14 3.77 3.53 -1.57
C ILE A 14 5.00 4.22 -0.96
N ASN A 15 5.86 3.47 -0.28
CA ASN A 15 7.08 3.99 0.32
C ASN A 15 8.01 4.63 -0.73
N ARG A 16 8.19 3.97 -1.88
CA ARG A 16 9.03 4.47 -2.99
C ARG A 16 8.43 5.70 -3.68
N LYS A 17 7.10 5.78 -3.77
CA LYS A 17 6.38 6.88 -4.43
C LYS A 17 6.05 8.04 -3.48
N SER A 18 6.26 7.87 -2.17
CA SER A 18 5.83 8.74 -1.07
C SER A 18 4.32 8.91 -0.91
N VAL A 19 3.56 8.88 -2.02
CA VAL A 19 2.10 8.93 -2.06
C VAL A 19 1.61 8.20 -3.31
N ILE A 20 0.47 7.53 -3.19
CA ILE A 20 -0.21 6.90 -4.33
C ILE A 20 -1.63 7.43 -4.44
N GLY A 21 -2.16 7.54 -5.65
CA GLY A 21 -3.57 7.81 -5.91
C GLY A 21 -4.24 6.57 -6.48
N LEU A 22 -5.39 6.17 -5.97
CA LEU A 22 -6.23 5.16 -6.64
C LEU A 22 -6.83 5.82 -7.90
N MET A 23 -6.28 5.49 -9.07
CA MET A 23 -6.75 5.93 -10.38
C MET A 23 -7.43 4.75 -11.12
N GLU A 24 -8.32 5.04 -12.07
CA GLU A 24 -9.05 4.02 -12.84
C GLU A 24 -8.12 3.11 -13.68
N GLU A 25 -6.96 3.61 -14.09
CA GLU A 25 -5.96 2.83 -14.84
C GLU A 25 -5.16 1.83 -13.98
N GLY A 26 -5.28 1.92 -12.65
CA GLY A 26 -4.52 1.09 -11.72
C GLY A 26 -3.03 1.47 -11.66
N PHE A 27 -2.23 0.57 -11.09
CA PHE A 27 -0.81 0.75 -10.86
C PHE A 27 -0.01 -0.14 -11.81
N PRO A 28 0.97 0.41 -12.56
CA PRO A 28 1.69 -0.33 -13.60
C PRO A 28 2.61 -1.43 -13.06
N GLU A 29 3.00 -1.40 -11.78
CA GLU A 29 3.82 -2.42 -11.13
C GLU A 29 3.01 -3.65 -10.63
N PHE A 30 1.69 -3.64 -10.89
CA PHE A 30 0.75 -4.64 -10.40
C PHE A 30 -0.01 -5.29 -11.56
N THR A 31 -0.30 -6.57 -11.44
CA THR A 31 -1.16 -7.27 -12.39
C THR A 31 -2.60 -6.74 -12.29
N ARG A 32 -3.45 -7.07 -13.26
CA ARG A 32 -4.88 -6.70 -13.19
C ARG A 32 -5.55 -7.23 -11.92
N GLU A 33 -5.33 -8.52 -11.61
CA GLU A 33 -5.89 -9.15 -10.40
C GLU A 33 -5.37 -8.54 -9.09
N GLU A 34 -4.11 -8.09 -9.06
CA GLU A 34 -3.58 -7.34 -7.92
C GLU A 34 -4.23 -5.96 -7.81
N ASN A 35 -4.38 -5.25 -8.93
CA ASN A 35 -5.02 -3.94 -8.99
C ASN A 35 -6.47 -3.97 -8.50
N ASP A 36 -7.22 -5.03 -8.80
CA ASP A 36 -8.59 -5.23 -8.29
C ASP A 36 -8.64 -5.31 -6.74
N GLN A 37 -7.55 -5.76 -6.09
CA GLN A 37 -7.47 -5.91 -4.63
C GLN A 37 -6.90 -4.68 -3.92
N ILE A 38 -6.13 -3.83 -4.62
CA ILE A 38 -5.44 -2.67 -4.00
C ILE A 38 -6.40 -1.71 -3.28
N PRO A 39 -7.58 -1.35 -3.82
CA PRO A 39 -8.52 -0.48 -3.11
C PRO A 39 -8.94 -1.04 -1.74
N GLU A 40 -9.21 -2.34 -1.67
CA GLU A 40 -9.55 -3.02 -0.41
C GLU A 40 -8.36 -3.05 0.55
N LEU A 41 -7.17 -3.38 0.04
CA LEU A 41 -5.94 -3.39 0.86
C LEU A 41 -5.61 -2.00 1.40
N CYS A 42 -5.71 -0.95 0.60
CA CYS A 42 -5.53 0.44 1.05
C CYS A 42 -6.52 0.80 2.17
N PHE A 43 -7.76 0.35 2.06
CA PHE A 43 -8.77 0.57 3.11
C PHE A 43 -8.45 -0.19 4.40
N LEU A 44 -8.06 -1.46 4.31
CA LEU A 44 -7.66 -2.28 5.45
C LEU A 44 -6.41 -1.73 6.15
N LEU A 45 -5.39 -1.38 5.38
CA LEU A 45 -4.15 -0.80 5.90
C LEU A 45 -4.38 0.57 6.55
N ARG A 46 -5.29 1.38 6.01
CA ARG A 46 -5.71 2.64 6.64
C ARG A 46 -6.44 2.40 7.95
N LYS A 47 -7.36 1.43 8.01
CA LYS A 47 -8.04 1.06 9.25
C LYS A 47 -7.08 0.52 10.31
N ALA A 48 -6.03 -0.16 9.90
CA ALA A 48 -4.97 -0.66 10.77
C ALA A 48 -3.96 0.43 11.20
N GLY A 49 -4.05 1.65 10.68
CA GLY A 49 -3.15 2.76 11.03
C GLY A 49 -1.82 2.76 10.28
N PHE A 50 -1.64 1.89 9.27
CA PHE A 50 -0.41 1.84 8.46
C PHE A 50 -0.43 2.82 7.29
N LEU A 51 -1.61 3.25 6.86
CA LEU A 51 -1.79 4.27 5.82
C LEU A 51 -2.62 5.43 6.35
N ASP A 52 -2.31 6.61 5.85
CA ASP A 52 -3.13 7.81 6.02
C ASP A 52 -3.49 8.38 4.64
N SER A 53 -4.51 9.24 4.59
CA SER A 53 -5.01 9.85 3.37
C SER A 53 -5.20 11.36 3.53
N LYS A 54 -4.42 12.16 2.79
CA LYS A 54 -4.51 13.63 2.78
C LYS A 54 -5.67 14.12 1.91
N HIS A 55 -5.99 13.37 0.85
CA HIS A 55 -7.07 13.67 -0.09
C HIS A 55 -7.86 12.40 -0.41
N LYS A 56 -9.07 12.59 -0.95
CA LYS A 56 -9.92 11.47 -1.39
C LYS A 56 -9.12 10.65 -2.41
N ASN A 57 -8.92 9.37 -2.09
CA ASN A 57 -8.18 8.39 -2.90
C ASN A 57 -6.64 8.53 -2.94
N CYS A 58 -6.03 9.41 -2.15
CA CYS A 58 -4.57 9.49 -2.03
C CYS A 58 -4.09 8.87 -0.71
N TYR A 59 -3.15 7.93 -0.77
CA TYR A 59 -2.65 7.19 0.38
C TYR A 59 -1.13 7.34 0.51
N PHE A 60 -0.64 7.47 1.73
CA PHE A 60 0.78 7.46 2.07
C PHE A 60 1.01 6.64 3.34
N LEU A 61 2.23 6.14 3.53
CA LEU A 61 2.59 5.40 4.74
C LEU A 61 2.65 6.35 5.94
N THR A 62 2.09 5.88 7.06
CA THR A 62 2.36 6.47 8.37
C THR A 62 3.73 6.03 8.87
N PRO A 63 4.31 6.69 9.89
CA PRO A 63 5.53 6.22 10.53
C PRO A 63 5.42 4.75 11.00
N GLU A 64 4.27 4.35 11.53
CA GLU A 64 3.96 2.97 11.91
C GLU A 64 3.94 2.01 10.70
N GLY A 65 3.39 2.45 9.57
CA GLY A 65 3.42 1.69 8.30
C GLY A 65 4.84 1.51 7.78
N GLU A 66 5.66 2.55 7.83
CA GLU A 66 7.08 2.48 7.45
C GLU A 66 7.86 1.53 8.37
N GLU A 67 7.63 1.60 9.69
CA GLU A 67 8.29 0.72 10.65
C GLU A 67 7.87 -0.74 10.46
N ALA A 68 6.57 -1.00 10.25
CA ALA A 68 6.06 -2.33 9.95
C ALA A 68 6.67 -2.91 8.66
N LEU A 69 6.80 -2.08 7.62
CA LEU A 69 7.48 -2.47 6.38
C LEU A 69 8.96 -2.77 6.62
N LYS A 70 9.69 -1.92 7.35
CA LYS A 70 11.11 -2.10 7.69
C LYS A 70 11.36 -3.36 8.52
N ARG A 71 10.45 -3.74 9.41
CA ARG A 71 10.54 -4.99 10.19
C ARG A 71 10.31 -6.24 9.35
N LYS A 72 9.53 -6.13 8.27
CA LYS A 72 9.15 -7.24 7.40
C LYS A 72 10.06 -7.41 6.18
N LEU A 73 10.73 -6.33 5.73
CA LEU A 73 11.75 -6.41 4.69
C LEU A 73 13.09 -6.84 5.31
N PRO A 74 13.74 -7.91 4.81
CA PRO A 74 15.11 -8.20 5.20
C PRO A 74 15.96 -7.00 4.76
N ILE A 75 16.63 -6.39 5.73
CA ILE A 75 17.53 -5.26 5.54
C ILE A 75 18.55 -5.67 4.47
N GLY A 76 18.48 -5.02 3.31
CA GLY A 76 19.48 -5.13 2.24
C GLY A 76 20.53 -4.05 2.41
#